data_AF-A0A953YMG2-F1
#
_entry.id   AF-A0A953YMG2-F1
#
_cell.length_a   1.000
_cell.length_b   1.000
_cell.length_c   1.000
_cell.angle_alpha   90.00
_cell.angle_beta   90.00
_cell.angle_gamma   90.00
#
_symmetry.space_group_name_H-M   'P 1'
#
loop_
_entity.id
_entity.type
_entity.pdbx_description
1 polymer ?
#
loop_
_entity_poly.entity_id
_entity_poly.type
_entity_poly.pdbx_seq_one_letter_code
_entity_poly.pdbx_strand_id
1 'polypeptide(L)' 'ELVRGLAGLDLVGMDVVEVSPPFDHGEITALAAATVAHDWLCLLAEAKGAVRRPTGRV' A
#
# COMPACT_ATOMS: atom_id res chain seq x y z
N GLU A 1 0.24 -6.48 5.28
CA GLU A 1 0.71 -6.57 6.68
C GLU A 1 1.95 -5.74 7.00
N LEU A 2 3.12 -6.00 6.40
CA LEU A 2 4.35 -5.28 6.79
C LEU A 2 4.25 -3.75 6.61
N VAL A 3 3.75 -3.31 5.45
CA VAL A 3 3.52 -1.87 5.18
C VAL A 3 2.52 -1.28 6.18
N ARG A 4 1.39 -1.95 6.43
CA ARG A 4 0.37 -1.52 7.40
C ARG A 4 0.92 -1.38 8.83
N GLY A 5 1.95 -2.15 9.18
CA GLY A 5 2.64 -2.06 10.46
C GLY A 5 3.46 -0.77 10.66
N LEU A 6 3.63 0.05 9.61
CA LEU A 6 4.33 1.34 9.68
C LEU A 6 3.44 2.49 10.22
N ALA A 7 2.22 2.19 10.66
CA ALA A 7 1.31 3.18 11.24
C ALA A 7 1.95 3.92 12.43
N GLY A 8 1.75 5.24 12.49
CA GLY A 8 2.28 6.12 13.54
C GLY A 8 3.71 6.63 13.29
N LEU A 9 4.39 6.19 12.23
CA LEU A 9 5.65 6.80 11.80
C LEU A 9 5.41 8.10 11.01
N ASP A 10 6.42 8.97 10.98
CA ASP A 10 6.43 10.18 10.15
C ASP A 10 6.81 9.84 8.70
N LEU A 11 5.79 9.46 7.92
CA LEU A 11 5.94 8.97 6.55
C LEU A 11 5.98 10.15 5.54
N VAL A 12 7.18 10.45 5.03
CA VAL A 12 7.42 11.59 4.11
C VAL A 12 7.23 11.25 2.61
N GLY A 13 7.39 9.99 2.23
CA GLY A 13 7.31 9.55 0.83
C GLY A 13 7.58 8.05 0.66
N MET A 14 7.16 7.50 -0.48
CA MET A 14 7.38 6.10 -0.86
C MET A 14 7.36 5.95 -2.38
N ASP A 15 8.15 5.00 -2.90
CA ASP A 15 8.13 4.54 -4.27
C ASP A 15 7.88 3.03 -4.36
N VAL A 16 7.23 2.60 -5.45
CA VAL A 16 7.10 1.19 -5.82
C VAL A 16 7.79 1.02 -7.16
N VAL A 17 8.90 0.30 -7.16
CA VAL A 17 9.78 0.13 -8.32
C VAL A 17 9.80 -1.32 -8.80
N GLU A 18 10.47 -1.57 -9.92
CA GLU A 18 10.68 -2.92 -10.48
C GLU A 18 9.41 -3.66 -10.93
N VAL A 19 8.35 -2.92 -11.27
CA VAL A 19 7.22 -3.48 -12.03
C VAL A 19 7.59 -3.47 -13.51
N SER A 20 7.62 -4.65 -14.13
CA SER A 20 7.89 -4.77 -15.57
C SER A 20 6.72 -5.43 -16.30
N PRO A 21 5.79 -4.64 -16.89
CA PRO A 21 4.62 -5.15 -17.59
C PRO A 21 4.90 -6.21 -18.67
N PRO A 22 5.99 -6.11 -19.47
CA PRO A 22 6.31 -7.15 -20.46
C PRO A 22 6.59 -8.53 -19.87
N PHE A 23 6.99 -8.60 -18.59
CA PHE A 23 7.28 -9.85 -17.87
C PHE A 23 6.21 -10.20 -16.83
N ASP A 24 5.13 -9.40 -16.76
CA ASP A 24 4.09 -9.58 -15.76
C ASP A 24 2.96 -10.47 -16.29
N HIS A 25 3.04 -11.76 -15.99
CA HIS A 25 2.05 -12.73 -16.42
C HIS A 25 0.75 -12.57 -15.63
N GLY A 26 -0.31 -12.16 -16.31
CA GLY A 26 -1.64 -11.99 -15.70
C GLY A 26 -1.72 -10.80 -14.74
N GLU A 27 -0.86 -9.79 -14.91
CA GLU A 27 -0.88 -8.53 -14.16
C GLU A 27 -0.66 -8.70 -12.64
N ILE A 28 -0.14 -9.85 -12.21
CA ILE A 28 -0.03 -10.20 -10.79
C ILE A 28 0.97 -9.26 -10.10
N THR A 29 2.08 -8.93 -10.76
CA THR A 29 3.10 -8.02 -10.24
C THR A 29 2.56 -6.61 -10.11
N ALA A 30 1.86 -6.13 -11.14
CA ALA A 30 1.22 -4.82 -11.14
C ALA A 30 0.13 -4.74 -10.06
N LEU A 31 -0.66 -5.79 -9.87
CA LEU A 31 -1.68 -5.87 -8.83
C LEU A 31 -1.06 -5.88 -7.42
N ALA A 32 0.04 -6.61 -7.22
CA ALA A 32 0.77 -6.61 -5.97
C ALA A 32 1.35 -5.23 -5.65
N ALA A 33 1.97 -4.57 -6.64
CA ALA A 33 2.49 -3.21 -6.51
C ALA A 33 1.37 -2.20 -6.18
N ALA A 34 0.23 -2.28 -6.87
CA ALA A 34 -0.94 -1.45 -6.59
C ALA A 34 -1.48 -1.66 -5.18
N THR A 35 -1.46 -2.91 -4.69
CA THR A 35 -1.89 -3.24 -3.31
C THR A 35 -0.96 -2.63 -2.27
N VAL A 36 0.35 -2.64 -2.51
CA VAL A 36 1.35 -1.97 -1.65
C VAL A 36 1.14 -0.45 -1.64
N ALA A 37 0.95 0.17 -2.80
CA ALA A 37 0.65 1.59 -2.92
C ALA A 37 -0.67 1.97 -2.22
N HIS A 38 -1.70 1.12 -2.34
CA HIS A 38 -2.96 1.29 -1.64
C HIS A 38 -2.77 1.28 -0.12
N ASP A 39 -2.06 0.29 0.41
CA ASP A 39 -1.79 0.20 1.85
C ASP A 39 -1.07 1.46 2.38
N TRP A 40 -0.14 2.01 1.61
CA TRP A 40 0.51 3.28 1.95
C TRP A 40 -0.44 4.47 1.94
N LEU A 41 -1.32 4.57 0.94
CA LEU A 41 -2.33 5.63 0.90
C LEU A 41 -3.26 5.56 2.12
N CYS A 42 -3.60 4.36 2.59
CA CYS A 42 -4.36 4.19 3.83
C CYS A 42 -3.61 4.74 5.05
N LEU A 43 -2.29 4.52 5.16
CA LEU A 43 -1.48 5.07 6.25
C LEU A 43 -1.42 6.60 6.21
N LEU A 44 -1.26 7.19 5.02
CA LEU A 44 -1.30 8.64 4.86
C LEU A 44 -2.67 9.23 5.21
N ALA A 45 -3.76 8.52 4.89
CA ALA A 45 -5.10 8.93 5.29
C ALA A 45 -5.27 8.86 6.81
N GLU A 46 -4.80 7.79 7.45
CA GLU A 46 -4.82 7.63 8.91
C GLU A 46 -4.01 8.73 9.62
N ALA A 47 -2.81 9.06 9.11
CA ALA A 47 -2.00 10.17 9.61
C ALA A 47 -2.71 11.53 9.48
N LYS A 48 -3.63 11.68 8.51
CA LYS A 48 -4.49 12.86 8.34
C LYS A 48 -5.79 12.81 9.14
N GLY A 49 -5.93 11.83 10.05
CA GLY A 49 -7.08 11.70 10.94
C GLY A 49 -8.24 10.88 10.38
N ALA A 50 -8.05 10.15 9.27
CA ALA A 50 -9.06 9.21 8.80
C ALA A 50 -9.22 8.07 9.81
N VAL A 51 -10.46 7.82 10.25
CA VAL A 51 -10.75 6.71 11.16
C VAL A 51 -10.76 5.41 10.38
N ARG A 52 -9.82 4.50 10.69
CA ARG A 52 -9.81 3.15 10.13
C ARG A 52 -11.09 2.42 10.55
N ARG A 53 -11.94 2.12 9.57
CA ARG A 53 -13.08 1.22 9.77
C ARG A 53 -12.64 -0.19 9.37
N PRO A 54 -12.80 -1.21 10.23
CA PRO A 54 -12.47 -2.56 9.85
C PRO A 54 -13.45 -3.02 8.77
N THR A 55 -12.98 -3.09 7.54
CA THR A 55 -13.71 -3.66 6.40
C THR A 55 -12.85 -4.74 5.78
N GLY A 56 -13.29 -6.00 5.84
CA GLY A 56 -12.59 -7.15 5.25
C GLY A 56 -11.89 -8.07 6.27
N ARG A 57 -11.00 -8.95 5.77
CA ARG A 57 -10.25 -9.91 6.60
C ARG A 57 -9.23 -9.17 7.47
N VAL A 58 -9.37 -9.37 8.79
CA VAL A 58 -8.37 -9.04 9.82
C VAL A 58 -7.18 -9.98 9.72
#